data_AF-A0A1A8C7P4-F1
#
_entry.id   AF-A0A1A8C7P4-F1
#
_cell.length_a   1.000
_cell.length_b   1.000
_cell.length_c   1.000
_cell.angle_alpha   90.00
_cell.angle_beta   90.00
_cell.angle_gamma   90.00
#
_symmetry.space_group_name_H-M   'P 1'
#
loop_
_entity.id
_entity.type
_entity.pdbx_description
1 polymer ?
#
loop_
_entity_poly.entity_id
_entity_poly.type
_entity_poly.pdbx_seq_one_letter_code
_entity_poly.pdbx_strand_id
1 'polypeptide(L)'
;FSSKEKFIFKIVLLYFCSFADNAVGLSFASDGSYPKDEGSSQEVTQSLFVGESQNRGTNGGQNKYWGVGGTDGRMRTLPRNRTFPIRGFQIYDGPVRLTQSTFRGFVPTPERNTSAVGFNLKNTWQLTPRNNLSQLSFHPTATLRAFFGRPGQWFEENDLDGDKNSIFHDVDGSVSGYRDTYVGRADNYLIQHPNCVQMPRWNGVTCSGRYSQVFIQTQGAPSLSLSISRDDYPAAPLVLRGINSQGASSQQYQPVLMMSKSYTLHWNGPAPREVVLSLINFDKDDWVLVGLCYPPDATFQIMGDINDRQRNIFDDITDYGTVSSLAELKARQTERKYFFDQNVGLLWFYLRARHGRDGHSYCSTKGCERVKVTSTTSSKQTCNCTRTAYPKYSKKPSAVVPMPAPNRQPCNDCGAQQFVFSSEPWTSYLLTQVKSVSVKEQQRGDNASFITVNEVTMSFSQPGFFLVSVDACSGKVNRKYFSAKMDSKMEEYLRSGMPRPSIVLMGTRGQPEGLADLAAHLVSFSLAKAADLTNKESLAMWGLLGGSSSPPWVSLQAGQGDDVLGLQERYLPLALESYGCPPPAPQTRKDLELLRKATGLQ
;
A
#
# COMPACT_ATOMS: atom_id res chain seq x y z
N PHE A 1 -2.27 18.17 -13.04
CA PHE A 1 -2.63 17.16 -14.05
C PHE A 1 -3.02 15.88 -13.34
N SER A 2 -4.24 15.39 -13.52
CA SER A 2 -4.67 14.07 -13.06
C SER A 2 -5.49 13.49 -14.21
N SER A 3 -4.84 13.05 -15.28
CA SER A 3 -5.51 12.19 -16.25
C SER A 3 -5.78 10.86 -15.52
N LYS A 4 -7.06 10.51 -15.36
CA LYS A 4 -7.43 9.15 -14.99
C LYS A 4 -7.38 8.32 -16.26
N GLU A 5 -6.21 7.84 -16.62
CA GLU A 5 -6.07 6.89 -17.71
C GLU A 5 -6.37 5.49 -17.17
N LYS A 6 -7.30 4.79 -17.83
CA LYS A 6 -7.62 3.39 -17.53
C LYS A 6 -7.03 2.54 -18.64
N PHE A 7 -6.19 1.58 -18.27
CA PHE A 7 -5.67 0.56 -19.17
C PHE A 7 -6.11 -0.82 -18.70
N ILE A 8 -6.37 -1.74 -19.64
CA ILE A 8 -6.84 -3.09 -19.34
C ILE A 8 -5.77 -4.08 -19.80
N PHE A 9 -5.18 -4.82 -18.87
CA PHE A 9 -4.14 -5.81 -19.13
C PHE A 9 -4.34 -7.05 -18.25
N LYS A 10 -3.94 -8.22 -18.76
CA LYS A 10 -3.97 -9.47 -17.99
C LYS A 10 -2.85 -9.55 -16.95
N ILE A 11 -1.68 -9.01 -17.29
CA ILE A 11 -0.50 -8.94 -16.41
C ILE A 11 0.00 -7.50 -16.44
N VAL A 12 0.20 -6.90 -15.27
CA VAL A 12 0.79 -5.57 -15.14
C VAL A 12 1.99 -5.64 -14.21
N LEU A 13 3.14 -5.15 -14.67
CA LEU A 13 4.33 -4.96 -13.85
C LEU A 13 4.75 -3.49 -13.94
N LEU A 14 4.76 -2.80 -12.81
CA LEU A 14 5.40 -1.49 -12.66
C LEU A 14 6.73 -1.66 -11.93
N TYR A 15 7.79 -1.24 -12.59
CA TYR A 15 9.16 -1.39 -12.14
C TYR A 15 9.88 -0.05 -12.22
N PHE A 16 10.66 0.30 -11.19
CA PHE A 16 11.38 1.57 -11.12
C PHE A 16 10.49 2.79 -11.42
N CYS A 17 9.37 2.90 -10.72
CA CYS A 17 8.44 4.01 -10.84
C CYS A 17 8.50 4.94 -9.61
N SER A 18 8.17 6.22 -9.81
CA SER A 18 7.98 7.16 -8.70
C SER A 18 6.62 7.84 -8.75
N PHE A 19 5.96 7.92 -7.59
CA PHE A 19 4.66 8.57 -7.42
C PHE A 19 4.78 9.60 -6.30
N ALA A 20 4.64 10.89 -6.63
CA ALA A 20 4.80 11.98 -5.66
C ALA A 20 3.58 12.92 -5.62
N ASP A 21 3.23 13.41 -4.42
CA ASP A 21 2.23 14.47 -4.20
C ASP A 21 0.81 14.13 -4.71
N ASN A 22 0.48 12.84 -4.74
CA ASN A 22 -0.78 12.33 -5.23
C ASN A 22 -1.82 12.17 -4.11
N ALA A 23 -3.11 12.36 -4.44
CA ALA A 23 -4.21 11.96 -3.56
C ALA A 23 -4.26 10.44 -3.38
N VAL A 24 -4.04 9.72 -4.47
CA VAL A 24 -3.85 8.26 -4.53
C VAL A 24 -2.68 8.03 -5.46
N GLY A 25 -1.55 7.54 -4.95
CA GLY A 25 -0.33 7.37 -5.76
C GLY A 25 -0.53 6.36 -6.88
N LEU A 26 -1.06 5.18 -6.55
CA LEU A 26 -1.39 4.14 -7.51
C LEU A 26 -2.56 3.29 -7.00
N SER A 27 -3.45 2.92 -7.92
CA SER A 27 -4.51 1.95 -7.70
C SER A 27 -4.47 0.92 -8.81
N PHE A 28 -4.56 -0.34 -8.43
CA PHE A 28 -4.85 -1.46 -9.33
C PHE A 28 -6.29 -1.88 -9.15
N ALA A 29 -6.90 -2.42 -10.20
CA ALA A 29 -8.28 -2.88 -10.21
C ALA A 29 -8.38 -4.11 -11.11
N SER A 30 -8.95 -5.18 -10.57
CA SER A 30 -9.35 -6.40 -11.30
C SER A 30 -10.88 -6.50 -11.33
N ASP A 31 -11.45 -7.57 -11.90
CA ASP A 31 -12.91 -7.77 -11.83
C ASP A 31 -13.38 -7.91 -10.37
N GLY A 32 -14.05 -6.88 -9.88
CA GLY A 32 -14.55 -6.76 -8.50
C GLY A 32 -15.80 -7.60 -8.18
N SER A 33 -16.35 -8.33 -9.15
CA SER A 33 -17.52 -9.20 -8.95
C SER A 33 -17.09 -10.66 -8.75
N TYR A 34 -17.14 -11.45 -9.82
CA TYR A 34 -16.50 -12.75 -9.88
C TYR A 34 -15.11 -12.57 -10.51
N PRO A 35 -14.05 -13.21 -10.01
CA PRO A 35 -12.73 -13.12 -10.64
C PRO A 35 -12.74 -13.78 -12.02
N LYS A 36 -13.03 -13.01 -13.08
CA LYS A 36 -13.10 -13.53 -14.46
C LYS A 36 -11.74 -13.70 -15.10
N ASP A 37 -10.75 -12.96 -14.64
CA ASP A 37 -9.41 -12.92 -15.22
C ASP A 37 -8.51 -13.96 -14.53
N GLU A 38 -8.74 -15.24 -14.84
CA GLU A 38 -7.92 -16.34 -14.33
C GLU A 38 -6.43 -16.14 -14.67
N GLY A 39 -5.60 -16.21 -13.64
CA GLY A 39 -4.15 -15.99 -13.73
C GLY A 39 -3.73 -14.53 -13.91
N SER A 40 -4.62 -13.55 -13.71
CA SER A 40 -4.22 -12.14 -13.69
C SER A 40 -3.29 -11.83 -12.52
N SER A 41 -2.27 -11.02 -12.77
CA SER A 41 -1.30 -10.61 -11.76
C SER A 41 -0.90 -9.15 -11.94
N GLN A 42 -0.98 -8.39 -10.86
CA GLN A 42 -0.61 -6.97 -10.83
C GLN A 42 0.52 -6.79 -9.84
N GLU A 43 1.68 -6.34 -10.29
CA GLU A 43 2.88 -6.19 -9.46
C GLU A 43 3.47 -4.78 -9.56
N VAL A 44 3.84 -4.22 -8.41
CA VAL A 44 4.74 -3.06 -8.29
C VAL A 44 5.98 -3.51 -7.57
N THR A 45 7.15 -3.20 -8.13
CA THR A 45 8.42 -3.47 -7.47
C THR A 45 9.45 -2.39 -7.71
N GLN A 46 10.44 -2.28 -6.82
CA GLN A 46 11.54 -1.30 -6.89
C GLN A 46 11.07 0.15 -7.10
N SER A 47 10.00 0.56 -6.43
CA SER A 47 9.35 1.86 -6.68
C SER A 47 9.32 2.77 -5.46
N LEU A 48 9.21 4.09 -5.69
CA LEU A 48 9.18 5.10 -4.65
C LEU A 48 7.84 5.82 -4.60
N PHE A 49 7.22 5.82 -3.43
CA PHE A 49 6.02 6.58 -3.13
C PHE A 49 6.36 7.73 -2.19
N VAL A 50 6.02 8.95 -2.59
CA VAL A 50 6.23 10.18 -1.82
C VAL A 50 4.87 10.82 -1.58
N GLY A 51 4.39 10.80 -0.34
CA GLY A 51 3.10 11.41 0.01
C GLY A 51 3.13 12.92 -0.17
N GLU A 52 4.07 13.55 0.51
CA GLU A 52 4.30 14.99 0.47
C GLU A 52 5.80 15.26 0.23
N SER A 53 6.14 15.76 -0.96
CA SER A 53 7.48 16.18 -1.32
C SER A 53 7.77 17.61 -0.81
N GLN A 54 9.01 18.08 -0.99
CA GLN A 54 9.35 19.47 -0.69
C GLN A 54 8.75 20.49 -1.67
N ASN A 55 8.19 20.03 -2.80
CA ASN A 55 7.49 20.92 -3.72
C ASN A 55 6.11 21.27 -3.16
N ARG A 56 6.00 22.41 -2.48
CA ARG A 56 4.74 22.88 -1.89
C ARG A 56 3.72 23.38 -2.92
N GLY A 57 4.10 23.52 -4.19
CA GLY A 57 3.27 24.18 -5.19
C GLY A 57 3.10 25.67 -4.92
N THR A 58 2.14 26.29 -5.60
CA THR A 58 1.91 27.75 -5.55
C THR A 58 0.46 28.03 -5.20
N ASN A 59 0.24 28.91 -4.22
CA ASN A 59 -1.10 29.36 -3.86
C ASN A 59 -1.71 30.17 -5.02
N GLY A 60 -2.97 29.92 -5.35
CA GLY A 60 -3.63 30.55 -6.50
C GLY A 60 -3.23 29.98 -7.87
N GLY A 61 -2.48 28.86 -7.90
CA GLY A 61 -2.28 28.10 -9.14
C GLY A 61 -3.56 27.43 -9.65
N GLN A 62 -3.43 26.59 -10.68
CA GLN A 62 -4.58 25.87 -11.27
C GLN A 62 -5.33 24.97 -10.27
N ASN A 63 -4.65 24.52 -9.21
CA ASN A 63 -5.25 23.71 -8.17
C ASN A 63 -5.71 24.60 -7.01
N LYS A 64 -7.03 24.63 -6.78
CA LYS A 64 -7.67 25.45 -5.75
C LYS A 64 -7.46 24.98 -4.31
N TYR A 65 -6.97 23.74 -4.11
CA TYR A 65 -6.86 23.18 -2.76
C TYR A 65 -5.53 23.58 -2.13
N TRP A 66 -5.61 24.32 -1.04
CA TRP A 66 -4.47 24.84 -0.27
C TRP A 66 -4.67 24.51 1.20
N GLY A 67 -3.64 23.98 1.87
CA GLY A 67 -3.76 23.57 3.27
C GLY A 67 -2.44 23.15 3.89
N VAL A 68 -2.48 22.91 5.20
CA VAL A 68 -1.31 22.48 5.97
C VAL A 68 -0.84 21.09 5.51
N GLY A 69 0.45 20.99 5.17
CA GLY A 69 1.16 19.73 4.92
C GLY A 69 1.47 19.01 6.23
N GLY A 70 1.46 17.68 6.19
CA GLY A 70 1.84 16.85 7.32
C GLY A 70 3.36 16.80 7.56
N THR A 71 4.19 16.95 6.53
CA THR A 71 5.65 16.76 6.66
C THR A 71 6.37 17.89 7.40
N ASP A 72 5.95 19.13 7.22
CA ASP A 72 6.63 20.32 7.74
C ASP A 72 5.67 21.34 8.38
N GLY A 73 4.38 21.02 8.47
CA GLY A 73 3.36 21.91 9.02
C GLY A 73 3.13 23.19 8.21
N ARG A 74 3.73 23.33 7.02
CA ARG A 74 3.58 24.53 6.19
C ARG A 74 2.46 24.39 5.18
N MET A 75 1.97 25.53 4.73
CA MET A 75 0.93 25.58 3.71
C MET A 75 1.46 25.10 2.36
N ARG A 76 0.67 24.27 1.67
CA ARG A 76 0.98 23.72 0.35
C ARG A 76 -0.28 23.47 -0.48
N THR A 77 -0.08 23.25 -1.77
CA THR A 77 -1.10 22.71 -2.67
C THR A 77 -1.41 21.27 -2.25
N LEU A 78 -2.70 20.96 -2.15
CA LEU A 78 -3.21 19.63 -1.83
C LEU A 78 -3.84 19.00 -3.07
N PRO A 79 -3.75 17.66 -3.24
CA PRO A 79 -4.20 17.03 -4.48
C PRO A 79 -5.72 17.06 -4.68
N ARG A 80 -6.52 17.20 -3.61
CA ARG A 80 -8.00 17.17 -3.74
C ARG A 80 -8.81 17.92 -2.68
N ASN A 81 -8.54 17.78 -1.39
CA ASN A 81 -9.26 18.53 -0.34
C ASN A 81 -8.41 18.51 0.93
N ARG A 82 -8.60 19.49 1.81
CA ARG A 82 -7.94 19.59 3.11
C ARG A 82 -8.06 18.30 3.93
N THR A 83 -9.23 17.66 3.92
CA THR A 83 -9.52 16.44 4.69
C THR A 83 -9.42 15.15 3.87
N PHE A 84 -9.11 15.21 2.56
CA PHE A 84 -9.12 14.03 1.69
C PHE A 84 -8.06 13.01 2.14
N PRO A 85 -8.41 11.74 2.44
CA PRO A 85 -7.46 10.75 2.90
C PRO A 85 -6.48 10.39 1.79
N ILE A 86 -5.20 10.67 2.03
CA ILE A 86 -4.11 10.40 1.09
C ILE A 86 -3.58 8.98 1.31
N ARG A 87 -3.31 8.28 0.21
CA ARG A 87 -2.68 6.95 0.23
C ARG A 87 -1.65 6.79 -0.89
N GLY A 88 -0.49 6.25 -0.55
CA GLY A 88 0.56 5.98 -1.52
C GLY A 88 0.14 4.88 -2.49
N PHE A 89 -0.13 3.70 -1.94
CA PHE A 89 -0.66 2.57 -2.70
C PHE A 89 -2.07 2.24 -2.22
N GLN A 90 -3.02 2.13 -3.15
CA GLN A 90 -4.40 1.75 -2.87
C GLN A 90 -4.64 0.30 -3.31
N ILE A 91 -4.90 -0.56 -2.33
CA ILE A 91 -5.42 -1.91 -2.57
C ILE A 91 -6.90 -1.80 -2.92
N TYR A 92 -7.26 -2.37 -4.06
CA TYR A 92 -8.64 -2.43 -4.54
C TYR A 92 -8.79 -3.71 -5.36
N ASP A 93 -9.72 -4.56 -4.95
CA ASP A 93 -9.99 -5.89 -5.50
C ASP A 93 -8.81 -6.87 -5.33
N GLY A 94 -7.97 -7.02 -6.36
CA GLY A 94 -6.75 -7.85 -6.36
C GLY A 94 -6.88 -9.17 -7.11
N PRO A 95 -5.81 -9.99 -7.20
CA PRO A 95 -4.59 -9.89 -6.42
C PRO A 95 -3.65 -8.82 -6.93
N VAL A 96 -3.05 -8.10 -5.98
CA VAL A 96 -1.95 -7.16 -6.22
C VAL A 96 -0.74 -7.58 -5.39
N ARG A 97 0.44 -7.34 -5.93
CA ARG A 97 1.71 -7.53 -5.23
C ARG A 97 2.47 -6.23 -5.19
N LEU A 98 2.89 -5.81 -4.01
CA LEU A 98 3.72 -4.64 -3.81
C LEU A 98 4.99 -5.09 -3.10
N THR A 99 6.13 -5.01 -3.79
CA THR A 99 7.42 -5.45 -3.25
C THR A 99 8.49 -4.37 -3.34
N GLN A 100 9.53 -4.49 -2.50
CA GLN A 100 10.79 -3.73 -2.63
C GLN A 100 10.56 -2.24 -2.93
N SER A 101 9.64 -1.62 -2.21
CA SER A 101 9.21 -0.24 -2.49
C SER A 101 9.34 0.61 -1.25
N THR A 102 9.69 1.88 -1.46
CA THR A 102 9.94 2.84 -0.38
C THR A 102 8.78 3.83 -0.27
N PHE A 103 8.31 4.09 0.94
CA PHE A 103 7.33 5.11 1.27
C PHE A 103 7.96 6.24 2.09
N ARG A 104 7.84 7.48 1.61
CA ARG A 104 8.32 8.70 2.29
C ARG A 104 7.23 9.76 2.35
N GLY A 105 7.27 10.62 3.37
CA GLY A 105 6.39 11.79 3.44
C GLY A 105 4.90 11.47 3.64
N PHE A 106 4.55 10.29 4.16
CA PHE A 106 3.17 9.94 4.51
C PHE A 106 2.86 10.26 5.98
N VAL A 107 2.67 11.56 6.27
CA VAL A 107 2.45 12.05 7.63
C VAL A 107 0.98 12.47 7.80
N PRO A 108 0.21 11.83 8.69
CA PRO A 108 -1.16 12.25 8.98
C PRO A 108 -1.17 13.58 9.75
N THR A 109 -2.19 14.40 9.50
CA THR A 109 -2.50 15.60 10.31
C THR A 109 -3.77 15.33 11.13
N PRO A 110 -4.13 16.19 12.11
CA PRO A 110 -5.39 16.06 12.84
C PRO A 110 -6.64 16.01 11.94
N GLU A 111 -6.57 16.60 10.74
CA GLU A 111 -7.70 16.73 9.82
C GLU A 111 -7.63 15.77 8.62
N ARG A 112 -6.46 15.18 8.36
CA ARG A 112 -6.21 14.37 7.16
C ARG A 112 -5.41 13.12 7.50
N ASN A 113 -6.03 11.98 7.26
CA ASN A 113 -5.30 10.72 7.24
C ASN A 113 -4.42 10.66 6.00
N THR A 114 -3.12 10.47 6.20
CA THR A 114 -2.14 10.27 5.14
C THR A 114 -1.41 8.96 5.45
N SER A 115 -1.63 7.95 4.61
CA SER A 115 -1.15 6.58 4.84
C SER A 115 -0.26 6.10 3.70
N ALA A 116 0.71 5.23 3.98
CA ALA A 116 1.52 4.65 2.92
C ALA A 116 0.68 3.67 2.06
N VAL A 117 0.00 2.73 2.70
CA VAL A 117 -0.94 1.79 2.08
C VAL A 117 -2.36 2.06 2.58
N GLY A 118 -3.34 2.02 1.69
CA GLY A 118 -4.75 2.13 2.06
C GLY A 118 -5.65 1.36 1.11
N PHE A 119 -6.94 1.44 1.33
CA PHE A 119 -7.96 0.79 0.50
C PHE A 119 -8.77 1.83 -0.28
N ASN A 120 -9.53 1.37 -1.27
CA ASN A 120 -10.56 2.21 -1.88
C ASN A 120 -11.52 2.73 -0.80
N LEU A 121 -11.93 3.99 -0.90
CA LEU A 121 -12.66 4.67 0.21
C LEU A 121 -14.07 4.12 0.44
N LYS A 122 -14.69 3.64 -0.64
CA LYS A 122 -16.06 3.11 -0.66
C LYS A 122 -16.06 1.90 -1.57
N ASN A 123 -15.93 0.72 -1.01
CA ASN A 123 -15.79 -0.49 -1.79
C ASN A 123 -16.97 -1.45 -1.60
N THR A 124 -17.81 -1.55 -2.62
CA THR A 124 -18.87 -2.57 -2.70
C THR A 124 -18.38 -3.92 -3.21
N TRP A 125 -17.18 -4.00 -3.78
CA TRP A 125 -16.65 -5.13 -4.52
C TRP A 125 -15.81 -6.07 -3.66
N GLN A 126 -15.42 -7.23 -4.21
CA GLN A 126 -14.62 -8.21 -3.49
C GLN A 126 -13.24 -7.69 -3.11
N LEU A 127 -12.62 -8.27 -2.07
CA LEU A 127 -11.21 -8.09 -1.72
C LEU A 127 -10.57 -9.46 -1.54
N THR A 128 -9.41 -9.69 -2.16
CA THR A 128 -8.73 -10.97 -2.04
C THR A 128 -7.68 -11.01 -0.92
N PRO A 129 -7.58 -12.11 -0.14
CA PRO A 129 -6.45 -12.33 0.77
C PRO A 129 -5.12 -12.55 0.02
N ARG A 130 -5.12 -12.65 -1.32
CA ARG A 130 -3.92 -12.80 -2.15
C ARG A 130 -3.26 -11.46 -2.52
N ASN A 131 -3.71 -10.36 -1.93
CA ASN A 131 -3.01 -9.08 -1.99
C ASN A 131 -1.76 -9.16 -1.11
N ASN A 132 -0.56 -9.18 -1.71
CA ASN A 132 0.69 -9.50 -1.02
C ASN A 132 1.64 -8.30 -0.94
N LEU A 133 2.08 -7.98 0.27
CA LEU A 133 3.05 -6.92 0.54
C LEU A 133 4.32 -7.54 1.14
N SER A 134 5.48 -7.10 0.66
CA SER A 134 6.77 -7.57 1.17
C SER A 134 7.90 -6.61 0.86
N GLN A 135 9.00 -6.67 1.59
CA GLN A 135 10.21 -5.90 1.39
C GLN A 135 9.95 -4.38 1.32
N LEU A 136 8.97 -3.88 2.08
CA LEU A 136 8.60 -2.46 2.06
C LEU A 136 9.43 -1.68 3.07
N SER A 137 9.93 -0.53 2.64
CA SER A 137 10.64 0.40 3.51
C SER A 137 9.79 1.63 3.78
N PHE A 138 9.67 1.99 5.06
CA PHE A 138 8.92 3.17 5.49
C PHE A 138 9.91 4.12 6.16
N HIS A 139 10.08 5.31 5.58
CA HIS A 139 10.86 6.36 6.23
C HIS A 139 10.25 6.68 7.61
N PRO A 140 11.03 7.06 8.63
CA PRO A 140 10.52 7.30 9.99
C PRO A 140 9.34 8.26 10.08
N THR A 141 9.23 9.20 9.15
CA THR A 141 8.09 10.13 9.06
C THR A 141 6.80 9.50 8.51
N ALA A 142 6.88 8.38 7.77
CA ALA A 142 5.72 7.62 7.30
C ALA A 142 5.08 6.81 8.45
N THR A 143 4.47 7.50 9.41
CA THR A 143 4.01 6.92 10.68
C THR A 143 2.73 6.10 10.57
N LEU A 144 1.92 6.30 9.51
CA LEU A 144 0.71 5.52 9.23
C LEU A 144 0.97 4.59 8.03
N ARG A 145 1.53 3.40 8.29
CA ARG A 145 1.93 2.47 7.22
C ARG A 145 0.74 1.88 6.47
N ALA A 146 -0.33 1.53 7.18
CA ALA A 146 -1.58 1.08 6.58
C ALA A 146 -2.78 1.78 7.22
N PHE A 147 -3.88 1.94 6.48
CA PHE A 147 -5.13 2.47 7.01
C PHE A 147 -6.37 1.89 6.32
N PHE A 148 -7.26 1.29 7.11
CA PHE A 148 -8.50 0.63 6.65
C PHE A 148 -9.72 1.58 6.67
N GLY A 149 -9.48 2.88 6.86
CA GLY A 149 -10.53 3.88 6.93
C GLY A 149 -11.28 3.89 8.26
N ARG A 150 -12.08 4.94 8.46
CA ARG A 150 -13.03 5.07 9.57
C ARG A 150 -14.27 5.82 9.06
N PRO A 151 -15.46 5.62 9.65
CA PRO A 151 -16.64 6.36 9.26
C PRO A 151 -16.40 7.88 9.24
N GLY A 152 -16.97 8.56 8.25
CA GLY A 152 -16.82 10.01 8.06
C GLY A 152 -16.98 10.44 6.61
N GLN A 153 -16.73 11.72 6.34
CA GLN A 153 -16.99 12.38 5.04
C GLN A 153 -16.58 11.57 3.80
N TRP A 154 -15.43 10.88 3.86
CA TRP A 154 -14.84 10.20 2.71
C TRP A 154 -15.14 8.72 2.64
N PHE A 155 -15.25 8.05 3.79
CA PHE A 155 -15.51 6.61 3.90
C PHE A 155 -16.99 6.29 4.14
N GLU A 156 -17.86 7.31 4.29
CA GLU A 156 -19.25 7.15 4.70
C GLU A 156 -19.35 6.34 6.00
N GLU A 157 -20.14 5.28 6.02
CA GLU A 157 -20.23 4.36 7.17
C GLU A 157 -19.08 3.35 7.21
N ASN A 158 -18.26 3.26 6.15
CA ASN A 158 -17.20 2.25 6.01
C ASN A 158 -17.74 0.83 6.26
N ASP A 159 -18.90 0.54 5.66
CA ASP A 159 -19.72 -0.65 5.91
C ASP A 159 -20.12 -1.36 4.59
N LEU A 160 -19.52 -0.98 3.47
CA LEU A 160 -19.72 -1.70 2.21
C LEU A 160 -18.97 -3.05 2.24
N ASP A 161 -19.41 -3.99 1.42
CA ASP A 161 -18.96 -5.39 1.52
C ASP A 161 -17.45 -5.55 1.29
N GLY A 162 -16.85 -4.75 0.40
CA GLY A 162 -15.40 -4.67 0.20
C GLY A 162 -14.67 -3.92 1.30
N ASP A 163 -15.29 -2.90 1.91
CA ASP A 163 -14.73 -2.21 3.07
C ASP A 163 -14.53 -3.19 4.23
N LYS A 164 -15.57 -3.96 4.57
CA LYS A 164 -15.55 -4.97 5.66
C LYS A 164 -14.61 -6.15 5.38
N ASN A 165 -14.41 -6.50 4.12
CA ASN A 165 -13.50 -7.57 3.70
C ASN A 165 -12.08 -7.09 3.37
N SER A 166 -11.74 -5.83 3.64
CA SER A 166 -10.40 -5.30 3.39
C SER A 166 -9.33 -6.09 4.16
N ILE A 167 -8.40 -6.67 3.41
CA ILE A 167 -7.33 -7.55 3.90
C ILE A 167 -6.13 -7.54 2.94
N PHE A 168 -4.93 -7.74 3.48
CA PHE A 168 -3.72 -8.09 2.71
C PHE A 168 -2.81 -9.03 3.51
N HIS A 169 -1.92 -9.75 2.82
CA HIS A 169 -0.89 -10.62 3.38
C HIS A 169 0.45 -9.87 3.46
N ASP A 170 0.99 -9.73 4.67
CA ASP A 170 2.34 -9.26 4.93
C ASP A 170 3.28 -10.47 4.99
N VAL A 171 3.96 -10.71 3.87
CA VAL A 171 4.70 -11.97 3.65
C VAL A 171 5.93 -12.06 4.54
N ASP A 172 6.61 -10.94 4.77
CA ASP A 172 7.89 -10.89 5.49
C ASP A 172 7.86 -10.06 6.78
N GLY A 173 6.74 -9.42 7.09
CA GLY A 173 6.57 -8.60 8.28
C GLY A 173 7.07 -7.16 8.10
N SER A 174 7.47 -6.76 6.90
CA SER A 174 7.98 -5.40 6.64
C SER A 174 6.93 -4.31 6.90
N VAL A 175 5.63 -4.65 6.87
CA VAL A 175 4.54 -3.71 7.11
C VAL A 175 4.10 -3.73 8.57
N SER A 176 3.61 -4.88 9.02
CA SER A 176 2.96 -5.14 10.31
C SER A 176 3.93 -5.44 11.45
N GLY A 177 5.17 -5.84 11.13
CA GLY A 177 6.13 -6.38 12.09
C GLY A 177 5.96 -7.87 12.39
N TYR A 178 5.06 -8.58 11.71
CA TYR A 178 4.83 -10.02 11.90
C TYR A 178 4.92 -10.75 10.56
N ARG A 179 5.89 -11.65 10.43
CA ARG A 179 6.14 -12.40 9.19
C ARG A 179 5.00 -13.38 8.90
N ASP A 180 4.60 -13.49 7.64
CA ASP A 180 3.58 -14.44 7.19
C ASP A 180 2.25 -14.27 7.95
N THR A 181 1.79 -13.01 8.05
CA THR A 181 0.52 -12.67 8.70
C THR A 181 -0.36 -11.84 7.81
N TYR A 182 -1.64 -11.81 8.11
CA TYR A 182 -2.63 -11.05 7.37
C TYR A 182 -3.07 -9.86 8.20
N VAL A 183 -3.15 -8.70 7.55
CA VAL A 183 -3.65 -7.47 8.15
C VAL A 183 -5.01 -7.17 7.52
N GLY A 184 -6.05 -7.07 8.35
CA GLY A 184 -7.41 -6.83 7.90
C GLY A 184 -8.18 -5.88 8.80
N ARG A 185 -9.45 -5.66 8.46
CA ARG A 185 -10.41 -4.90 9.27
C ARG A 185 -10.54 -5.41 10.70
N ALA A 186 -10.45 -4.50 11.68
CA ALA A 186 -10.51 -4.83 13.11
C ALA A 186 -11.89 -5.34 13.58
N ASP A 187 -12.95 -5.05 12.85
CA ASP A 187 -14.32 -5.47 13.11
C ASP A 187 -14.74 -6.72 12.31
N ASN A 188 -13.88 -7.24 11.45
CA ASN A 188 -14.15 -8.49 10.75
C ASN A 188 -13.73 -9.69 11.61
N TYR A 189 -14.69 -10.32 12.28
CA TYR A 189 -14.43 -11.47 13.14
C TYR A 189 -14.28 -12.80 12.38
N LEU A 190 -14.56 -12.85 11.07
CA LEU A 190 -14.32 -14.05 10.26
C LEU A 190 -12.82 -14.34 10.11
N ILE A 191 -11.98 -13.30 10.24
CA ILE A 191 -10.53 -13.38 10.05
C ILE A 191 -9.71 -13.37 11.34
N GLN A 192 -10.34 -13.14 12.51
CA GLN A 192 -9.63 -12.96 13.77
C GLN A 192 -9.39 -14.27 14.53
N HIS A 193 -8.63 -14.25 15.61
CA HIS A 193 -8.51 -15.31 16.61
C HIS A 193 -7.94 -14.68 17.90
N PRO A 194 -7.94 -15.36 19.06
CA PRO A 194 -7.54 -14.75 20.33
C PRO A 194 -6.13 -14.16 20.36
N ASN A 195 -5.20 -14.73 19.58
CA ASN A 195 -3.81 -14.31 19.57
C ASN A 195 -3.54 -13.11 18.63
N CYS A 196 -4.53 -12.59 17.90
CA CYS A 196 -4.30 -11.50 16.95
C CYS A 196 -3.84 -10.22 17.65
N VAL A 197 -3.06 -9.41 16.94
CA VAL A 197 -2.53 -8.13 17.43
C VAL A 197 -3.36 -6.98 16.88
N GLN A 198 -3.97 -6.21 17.77
CA GLN A 198 -4.79 -5.06 17.41
C GLN A 198 -3.93 -3.88 16.94
N MET A 199 -4.32 -3.25 15.84
CA MET A 199 -3.65 -2.08 15.24
C MET A 199 -4.62 -0.88 15.20
N PRO A 200 -4.96 -0.28 16.36
CA PRO A 200 -6.05 0.69 16.45
C PRO A 200 -5.84 1.95 15.60
N ARG A 201 -4.58 2.39 15.43
CA ARG A 201 -4.26 3.53 14.52
C ARG A 201 -4.60 3.23 13.06
N TRP A 202 -4.57 1.96 12.67
CA TRP A 202 -4.87 1.54 11.29
C TRP A 202 -6.35 1.24 11.08
N ASN A 203 -7.13 1.17 12.17
CA ASN A 203 -8.44 0.51 12.19
C ASN A 203 -8.36 -0.95 11.68
N GLY A 204 -7.29 -1.64 12.07
CA GLY A 204 -7.00 -2.99 11.59
C GLY A 204 -6.53 -3.93 12.70
N VAL A 205 -6.36 -5.18 12.31
CA VAL A 205 -5.89 -6.28 13.15
C VAL A 205 -4.90 -7.13 12.34
N THR A 206 -3.84 -7.62 12.98
CA THR A 206 -2.85 -8.53 12.39
C THR A 206 -3.04 -9.94 12.96
N CYS A 207 -3.23 -10.92 12.09
CA CYS A 207 -3.56 -12.30 12.46
C CYS A 207 -2.75 -13.30 11.62
N SER A 208 -2.32 -14.39 12.24
CA SER A 208 -1.80 -15.57 11.55
C SER A 208 -2.97 -16.43 11.08
N GLY A 209 -2.81 -17.11 9.96
CA GLY A 209 -3.85 -17.99 9.45
C GLY A 209 -3.69 -18.30 7.98
N ARG A 210 -4.60 -19.14 7.49
CA ARG A 210 -4.82 -19.38 6.06
C ARG A 210 -6.17 -18.82 5.70
N TYR A 211 -6.24 -18.02 4.65
CA TYR A 211 -7.44 -17.30 4.27
C TYR A 211 -7.75 -17.48 2.79
N SER A 212 -9.02 -17.73 2.50
CA SER A 212 -9.54 -17.88 1.13
C SER A 212 -10.92 -17.22 1.05
N GLN A 213 -11.51 -17.17 -0.14
CA GLN A 213 -12.80 -16.55 -0.38
C GLN A 213 -13.81 -17.59 -0.84
N VAL A 214 -15.06 -17.46 -0.40
CA VAL A 214 -16.16 -18.22 -1.00
C VAL A 214 -16.99 -17.24 -1.78
N PHE A 215 -17.12 -17.44 -3.09
CA PHE A 215 -18.05 -16.66 -3.89
C PHE A 215 -19.43 -17.30 -3.84
N ILE A 216 -20.39 -16.57 -3.30
CA ILE A 216 -21.73 -17.04 -2.98
C ILE A 216 -22.70 -16.37 -3.95
N GLN A 217 -23.33 -17.16 -4.80
CA GLN A 217 -24.43 -16.69 -5.66
C GLN A 217 -25.74 -17.22 -5.13
N THR A 218 -26.76 -16.37 -5.13
CA THR A 218 -28.10 -16.76 -4.69
C THR A 218 -29.14 -16.41 -5.75
N GLN A 219 -30.14 -17.26 -5.91
CA GLN A 219 -31.30 -17.00 -6.77
C GLN A 219 -32.61 -17.26 -6.04
N GLY A 220 -33.69 -16.61 -6.51
CA GLY A 220 -35.03 -16.79 -5.96
C GLY A 220 -35.34 -15.99 -4.70
N ALA A 221 -34.41 -15.13 -4.27
CA ALA A 221 -34.64 -14.15 -3.21
C ALA A 221 -33.78 -12.89 -3.45
N PRO A 222 -34.29 -11.94 -4.25
CA PRO A 222 -33.55 -10.73 -4.57
C PRO A 222 -33.37 -9.88 -3.30
N SER A 223 -32.20 -9.25 -3.16
CA SER A 223 -31.96 -8.17 -2.17
C SER A 223 -31.84 -8.58 -0.71
N LEU A 224 -31.52 -9.85 -0.43
CA LEU A 224 -31.22 -10.28 0.94
C LEU A 224 -29.85 -9.79 1.41
N SER A 225 -29.73 -9.47 2.69
CA SER A 225 -28.44 -9.40 3.37
C SER A 225 -28.08 -10.78 3.93
N LEU A 226 -26.82 -11.15 3.80
CA LEU A 226 -26.24 -12.38 4.31
C LEU A 226 -25.47 -12.10 5.60
N SER A 227 -25.89 -12.71 6.70
CA SER A 227 -25.16 -12.72 7.97
C SER A 227 -24.35 -14.02 8.06
N ILE A 228 -23.04 -13.87 8.26
CA ILE A 228 -22.10 -14.99 8.37
C ILE A 228 -21.50 -14.92 9.77
N SER A 229 -21.72 -15.94 10.58
CA SER A 229 -21.04 -16.05 11.88
C SER A 229 -20.12 -17.26 11.89
N ARG A 230 -18.96 -17.07 12.52
CA ARG A 230 -18.02 -18.16 12.78
C ARG A 230 -18.42 -18.81 14.09
N ASP A 231 -18.39 -20.14 14.17
CA ASP A 231 -18.89 -20.87 15.34
C ASP A 231 -18.15 -20.52 16.64
N ASP A 232 -16.92 -20.01 16.54
CA ASP A 232 -16.15 -19.54 17.68
C ASP A 232 -16.30 -18.03 17.97
N TYR A 233 -17.00 -17.27 17.14
CA TYR A 233 -17.38 -15.87 17.37
C TYR A 233 -18.84 -15.59 16.94
N PRO A 234 -19.83 -16.32 17.48
CA PRO A 234 -21.20 -16.25 17.01
C PRO A 234 -21.89 -14.90 17.28
N ALA A 235 -21.42 -14.16 18.28
CA ALA A 235 -21.96 -12.85 18.66
C ALA A 235 -21.49 -11.70 17.76
N ALA A 236 -20.55 -11.94 16.84
CA ALA A 236 -19.98 -10.92 15.97
C ALA A 236 -20.05 -11.36 14.49
N PRO A 237 -21.25 -11.47 13.90
CA PRO A 237 -21.40 -11.85 12.50
C PRO A 237 -20.89 -10.76 11.56
N LEU A 238 -20.34 -11.18 10.42
CA LEU A 238 -20.14 -10.30 9.27
C LEU A 238 -21.43 -10.25 8.45
N VAL A 239 -22.01 -9.06 8.31
CA VAL A 239 -23.23 -8.85 7.51
C VAL A 239 -22.84 -8.27 6.16
N LEU A 240 -23.22 -8.94 5.07
CA LEU A 240 -22.97 -8.52 3.69
C LEU A 240 -24.29 -8.15 3.00
N ARG A 241 -24.33 -7.01 2.31
CA ARG A 241 -25.53 -6.51 1.63
C ARG A 241 -25.72 -7.13 0.25
N GLY A 242 -24.64 -7.65 -0.33
CA GLY A 242 -24.59 -8.14 -1.70
C GLY A 242 -24.27 -7.01 -2.68
N ILE A 243 -23.59 -7.37 -3.77
CA ILE A 243 -23.05 -6.40 -4.73
C ILE A 243 -24.05 -6.00 -5.82
N ASN A 244 -25.08 -6.83 -6.05
CA ASN A 244 -26.07 -6.56 -7.07
C ASN A 244 -27.11 -5.56 -6.57
N SER A 245 -27.68 -4.77 -7.48
CA SER A 245 -28.72 -3.79 -7.13
C SER A 245 -29.99 -4.46 -6.57
N GLN A 246 -30.81 -3.69 -5.84
CA GLN A 246 -32.02 -4.21 -5.19
C GLN A 246 -33.12 -4.73 -6.15
N GLY A 247 -32.97 -4.53 -7.46
CA GLY A 247 -33.88 -5.07 -8.48
C GLY A 247 -33.37 -6.33 -9.17
N ALA A 248 -32.15 -6.80 -8.86
CA ALA A 248 -31.55 -7.94 -9.53
C ALA A 248 -32.18 -9.26 -9.06
N SER A 249 -32.41 -10.20 -9.99
CA SER A 249 -32.96 -11.54 -9.71
C SER A 249 -32.03 -12.48 -8.92
N SER A 250 -30.77 -12.07 -8.74
CA SER A 250 -29.75 -12.79 -7.99
C SER A 250 -28.92 -11.85 -7.14
N GLN A 251 -28.35 -12.37 -6.05
CA GLN A 251 -27.36 -11.66 -5.24
C GLN A 251 -26.03 -12.39 -5.25
N GLN A 252 -24.97 -11.64 -4.95
CA GLN A 252 -23.61 -12.16 -4.90
C GLN A 252 -22.89 -11.59 -3.69
N TYR A 253 -22.19 -12.46 -2.97
CA TYR A 253 -21.39 -12.13 -1.79
C TYR A 253 -20.03 -12.82 -1.89
N GLN A 254 -19.01 -12.23 -1.28
CA GLN A 254 -17.67 -12.83 -1.30
C GLN A 254 -16.89 -12.60 0.00
N PRO A 255 -17.29 -13.26 1.10
CA PRO A 255 -16.55 -13.20 2.35
C PRO A 255 -15.15 -13.79 2.24
N VAL A 256 -14.21 -13.20 2.97
CA VAL A 256 -12.93 -13.82 3.30
C VAL A 256 -13.10 -14.69 4.54
N LEU A 257 -12.76 -15.97 4.43
CA LEU A 257 -12.88 -16.96 5.50
C LEU A 257 -11.50 -17.44 5.94
N MET A 258 -11.35 -17.69 7.23
CA MET A 258 -10.23 -18.43 7.79
C MET A 258 -10.45 -19.93 7.57
N MET A 259 -9.48 -20.60 6.96
CA MET A 259 -9.55 -22.04 6.69
C MET A 259 -9.53 -22.86 7.99
N SER A 260 -10.00 -24.10 7.91
CA SER A 260 -10.11 -25.03 9.04
C SER A 260 -11.04 -24.54 10.17
N LYS A 261 -12.06 -23.76 9.80
CA LYS A 261 -13.10 -23.25 10.69
C LYS A 261 -14.49 -23.65 10.21
N SER A 262 -15.48 -23.37 11.05
CA SER A 262 -16.89 -23.60 10.73
C SER A 262 -17.72 -22.33 10.85
N TYR A 263 -18.68 -22.22 9.95
CA TYR A 263 -19.45 -21.00 9.71
C TYR A 263 -20.92 -21.33 9.52
N THR A 264 -21.81 -20.47 10.02
CA THR A 264 -23.23 -20.51 9.68
C THR A 264 -23.62 -19.28 8.86
N LEU A 265 -24.49 -19.51 7.88
CA LEU A 265 -24.98 -18.50 6.95
C LEU A 265 -26.48 -18.32 7.16
N HIS A 266 -26.88 -17.06 7.32
CA HIS A 266 -28.25 -16.67 7.64
C HIS A 266 -28.68 -15.52 6.74
N TRP A 267 -29.95 -15.49 6.37
CA TRP A 267 -30.51 -14.41 5.57
C TRP A 267 -31.52 -13.60 6.37
N ASN A 268 -31.60 -12.30 6.06
CA ASN A 268 -32.61 -11.40 6.63
C ASN A 268 -34.01 -11.55 5.95
N GLY A 269 -34.23 -12.64 5.22
CA GLY A 269 -35.49 -13.03 4.61
C GLY A 269 -35.56 -14.54 4.39
N PRO A 270 -36.49 -15.06 3.58
CA PRO A 270 -36.57 -16.48 3.23
C PRO A 270 -35.25 -16.96 2.61
N ALA A 271 -34.86 -18.21 2.87
CA ALA A 271 -33.64 -18.75 2.28
C ALA A 271 -33.74 -18.75 0.74
N PRO A 272 -32.65 -18.42 0.02
CA PRO A 272 -32.64 -18.52 -1.42
C PRO A 272 -32.95 -19.93 -1.90
N ARG A 273 -33.73 -20.02 -2.98
CA ARG A 273 -34.07 -21.30 -3.62
C ARG A 273 -32.83 -22.03 -4.14
N GLU A 274 -31.88 -21.26 -4.66
CA GLU A 274 -30.60 -21.77 -5.15
C GLU A 274 -29.47 -20.99 -4.49
N VAL A 275 -28.48 -21.71 -3.96
CA VAL A 275 -27.22 -21.16 -3.44
C VAL A 275 -26.06 -21.88 -4.12
N VAL A 276 -25.19 -21.15 -4.80
CA VAL A 276 -23.95 -21.68 -5.39
C VAL A 276 -22.75 -21.13 -4.64
N LEU A 277 -21.95 -22.01 -4.06
CA LEU A 277 -20.75 -21.70 -3.31
C LEU A 277 -19.53 -22.10 -4.13
N SER A 278 -18.82 -21.13 -4.71
CA SER A 278 -17.59 -21.37 -5.46
C SER A 278 -16.36 -21.16 -4.58
N LEU A 279 -15.42 -22.09 -4.62
CA LEU A 279 -14.17 -22.02 -3.88
C LEU A 279 -13.20 -21.12 -4.64
N ILE A 280 -12.88 -19.96 -4.07
CA ILE A 280 -11.99 -18.95 -4.64
C ILE A 280 -10.76 -18.81 -3.74
N ASN A 281 -9.57 -18.95 -4.29
CA ASN A 281 -8.31 -18.89 -3.53
C ASN A 281 -8.08 -20.02 -2.51
N PHE A 282 -8.78 -21.15 -2.65
CA PHE A 282 -8.55 -22.36 -1.85
C PHE A 282 -7.37 -23.14 -2.41
N ASP A 283 -6.31 -23.33 -1.64
CA ASP A 283 -5.25 -24.25 -2.04
C ASP A 283 -5.70 -25.69 -1.79
N LYS A 284 -5.03 -26.66 -2.42
CA LYS A 284 -5.38 -28.08 -2.27
C LYS A 284 -5.50 -28.43 -0.79
N ASP A 285 -6.55 -29.17 -0.44
CA ASP A 285 -6.88 -29.61 0.90
C ASP A 285 -7.36 -28.52 1.87
N ASP A 286 -7.41 -27.25 1.46
CA ASP A 286 -8.11 -26.21 2.22
C ASP A 286 -9.58 -26.54 2.33
N TRP A 287 -10.14 -26.25 3.50
CA TRP A 287 -11.53 -26.55 3.80
C TRP A 287 -12.15 -25.58 4.80
N VAL A 288 -13.46 -25.45 4.70
CA VAL A 288 -14.34 -24.88 5.74
C VAL A 288 -15.59 -25.75 5.87
N LEU A 289 -16.15 -25.81 7.07
CA LEU A 289 -17.43 -26.48 7.33
C LEU A 289 -18.53 -25.42 7.34
N VAL A 290 -19.51 -25.55 6.46
CA VAL A 290 -20.55 -24.53 6.26
C VAL A 290 -21.91 -25.08 6.68
N GLY A 291 -22.66 -24.30 7.45
CA GLY A 291 -24.05 -24.53 7.83
C GLY A 291 -24.96 -23.49 7.20
N LEU A 292 -25.79 -23.87 6.23
CA LEU A 292 -26.78 -22.97 5.62
C LEU A 292 -28.10 -23.03 6.40
N CYS A 293 -28.66 -21.88 6.76
CA CYS A 293 -29.95 -21.83 7.46
C CYS A 293 -31.13 -22.04 6.52
N TYR A 294 -31.93 -23.06 6.82
CA TYR A 294 -33.13 -23.44 6.08
C TYR A 294 -34.25 -23.82 7.05
N PRO A 295 -35.52 -23.68 6.67
CA PRO A 295 -36.64 -24.10 7.50
C PRO A 295 -36.67 -25.64 7.67
N PRO A 296 -37.23 -26.18 8.76
CA PRO A 296 -37.21 -27.62 9.03
C PRO A 296 -37.89 -28.50 7.98
N ASP A 297 -38.83 -27.95 7.20
CA ASP A 297 -39.54 -28.64 6.11
C ASP A 297 -38.75 -28.66 4.78
N ALA A 298 -37.56 -28.07 4.74
CA ALA A 298 -36.77 -27.99 3.52
C ALA A 298 -36.24 -29.36 3.08
N THR A 299 -36.32 -29.59 1.76
CA THR A 299 -35.68 -30.70 1.06
C THR A 299 -34.62 -30.17 0.11
N PHE A 300 -33.59 -30.95 -0.16
CA PHE A 300 -32.39 -30.48 -0.86
C PHE A 300 -31.99 -31.39 -2.01
N GLN A 301 -31.56 -30.78 -3.11
CA GLN A 301 -30.67 -31.38 -4.08
C GLN A 301 -29.33 -30.65 -4.00
N ILE A 302 -28.25 -31.38 -3.71
CA ILE A 302 -26.93 -30.81 -3.48
C ILE A 302 -25.93 -31.48 -4.40
N MET A 303 -25.32 -30.70 -5.26
CA MET A 303 -24.36 -31.18 -6.26
C MET A 303 -23.03 -30.46 -6.09
N GLY A 304 -21.93 -31.20 -6.19
CA GLY A 304 -20.61 -30.65 -6.42
C GLY A 304 -20.29 -30.69 -7.90
N ASP A 305 -19.62 -29.67 -8.42
CA ASP A 305 -19.13 -29.63 -9.80
C ASP A 305 -17.85 -28.79 -9.91
N ILE A 306 -17.21 -28.85 -11.07
CA ILE A 306 -16.08 -27.99 -11.45
C ILE A 306 -16.48 -27.18 -12.67
N ASN A 307 -16.49 -25.85 -12.52
CA ASN A 307 -16.76 -24.93 -13.62
C ASN A 307 -15.45 -24.57 -14.34
N ASP A 308 -15.17 -25.23 -15.47
CA ASP A 308 -14.11 -24.83 -16.40
C ASP A 308 -14.67 -23.77 -17.35
N ARG A 309 -14.45 -22.52 -16.96
CA ARG A 309 -14.91 -21.36 -17.71
C ARG A 309 -14.18 -21.12 -19.02
N GLN A 310 -12.95 -21.60 -19.16
CA GLN A 310 -12.21 -21.40 -20.41
C GLN A 310 -12.80 -22.25 -21.53
N ARG A 311 -13.26 -23.47 -21.18
CA ARG A 311 -13.96 -24.37 -22.09
C ARG A 311 -15.48 -24.23 -22.06
N ASN A 312 -16.00 -23.48 -21.09
CA ASN A 312 -17.44 -23.30 -20.84
C ASN A 312 -18.15 -24.64 -20.57
N ILE A 313 -17.55 -25.49 -19.73
CA ILE A 313 -18.06 -26.82 -19.35
C ILE A 313 -18.16 -26.97 -17.83
N PHE A 314 -19.04 -27.88 -17.40
CA PHE A 314 -19.13 -28.35 -16.02
C PHE A 314 -18.67 -29.80 -15.95
N ASP A 315 -17.60 -30.04 -15.20
CA ASP A 315 -17.01 -31.37 -15.00
C ASP A 315 -17.28 -31.89 -13.58
N ASP A 316 -17.07 -33.20 -13.37
CA ASP A 316 -17.14 -33.88 -12.07
C ASP A 316 -18.45 -33.61 -11.29
N ILE A 317 -19.57 -33.53 -12.02
CA ILE A 317 -20.90 -33.32 -11.43
C ILE A 317 -21.27 -34.55 -10.60
N THR A 318 -21.38 -34.36 -9.28
CA THR A 318 -21.65 -35.45 -8.33
C THR A 318 -22.59 -35.01 -7.22
N ASP A 319 -23.59 -35.85 -6.92
CA ASP A 319 -24.51 -35.62 -5.81
C ASP A 319 -23.82 -35.81 -4.44
N TYR A 320 -24.25 -35.02 -3.46
CA TYR A 320 -23.89 -35.23 -2.06
C TYR A 320 -24.82 -36.26 -1.42
N GLY A 321 -24.24 -37.21 -0.69
CA GLY A 321 -25.02 -38.18 0.11
C GLY A 321 -25.37 -37.65 1.51
N THR A 322 -26.48 -38.10 2.08
CA THR A 322 -26.86 -37.77 3.46
C THR A 322 -26.05 -38.59 4.48
N VAL A 323 -25.84 -38.02 5.67
CA VAL A 323 -25.38 -38.69 6.88
C VAL A 323 -26.27 -38.32 8.06
N SER A 324 -26.27 -39.14 9.11
CA SER A 324 -27.25 -39.06 10.21
C SER A 324 -26.92 -38.01 11.27
N SER A 325 -25.67 -37.54 11.34
CA SER A 325 -25.22 -36.61 12.37
C SER A 325 -24.03 -35.76 11.93
N LEU A 326 -23.82 -34.64 12.64
CA LEU A 326 -22.62 -33.81 12.43
C LEU A 326 -21.33 -34.56 12.78
N ALA A 327 -21.37 -35.51 13.71
CA ALA A 327 -20.22 -36.34 14.06
C ALA A 327 -19.83 -37.27 12.90
N GLU A 328 -20.81 -37.92 12.28
CA GLU A 328 -20.60 -38.75 11.08
C GLU A 328 -20.07 -37.90 9.91
N LEU A 329 -20.62 -36.70 9.72
CA LEU A 329 -20.15 -35.77 8.68
C LEU A 329 -18.66 -35.39 8.89
N LYS A 330 -18.26 -35.09 10.12
CA LYS A 330 -16.86 -34.77 10.46
C LYS A 330 -15.92 -35.96 10.23
N ALA A 331 -16.39 -37.18 10.50
CA ALA A 331 -15.60 -38.39 10.26
C ALA A 331 -15.39 -38.67 8.76
N ARG A 332 -16.26 -38.14 7.89
CA ARG A 332 -16.23 -38.33 6.42
C ARG A 332 -15.92 -37.03 5.67
N GLN A 333 -15.03 -36.21 6.22
CA GLN A 333 -14.71 -34.88 5.70
C GLN A 333 -14.27 -34.83 4.22
N THR A 334 -13.68 -35.90 3.70
CA THR A 334 -13.20 -35.98 2.31
C THR A 334 -14.30 -36.40 1.32
N GLU A 335 -15.42 -36.91 1.82
CA GLU A 335 -16.55 -37.35 1.00
C GLU A 335 -17.53 -36.20 0.73
N ARG A 336 -18.25 -36.27 -0.40
CA ARG A 336 -19.37 -35.36 -0.70
C ARG A 336 -20.58 -35.80 0.13
N LYS A 337 -20.62 -35.39 1.39
CA LYS A 337 -21.71 -35.68 2.33
C LYS A 337 -22.30 -34.42 2.95
N TYR A 338 -23.56 -34.49 3.38
CA TYR A 338 -24.23 -33.44 4.11
C TYR A 338 -25.06 -33.99 5.28
N PHE A 339 -25.28 -33.15 6.29
CA PHE A 339 -26.16 -33.42 7.42
C PHE A 339 -27.14 -32.26 7.58
N PHE A 340 -28.44 -32.54 7.63
CA PHE A 340 -29.44 -31.52 7.93
C PHE A 340 -29.94 -31.68 9.37
N ASP A 341 -29.57 -30.72 10.23
CA ASP A 341 -30.08 -30.66 11.59
C ASP A 341 -31.45 -29.97 11.59
N GLN A 342 -32.50 -30.75 11.35
CA GLN A 342 -33.89 -30.28 11.27
C GLN A 342 -34.33 -29.48 12.51
N ASN A 343 -33.85 -29.86 13.71
CA ASN A 343 -34.21 -29.20 14.96
C ASN A 343 -33.64 -27.78 15.08
N VAL A 344 -32.49 -27.54 14.45
CA VAL A 344 -31.83 -26.22 14.45
C VAL A 344 -32.15 -25.44 13.17
N GLY A 345 -32.39 -26.13 12.06
CA GLY A 345 -32.56 -25.57 10.72
C GLY A 345 -31.24 -25.36 9.97
N LEU A 346 -30.18 -26.14 10.26
CA LEU A 346 -28.87 -25.98 9.61
C LEU A 346 -28.50 -27.16 8.72
N LEU A 347 -28.22 -26.87 7.44
CA LEU A 347 -27.67 -27.79 6.47
C LEU A 347 -26.14 -27.70 6.47
N TRP A 348 -25.48 -28.73 7.01
CA TRP A 348 -24.04 -28.82 7.15
C TRP A 348 -23.38 -29.61 6.03
N PHE A 349 -22.29 -29.10 5.47
CA PHE A 349 -21.40 -29.81 4.54
C PHE A 349 -20.02 -29.14 4.47
N TYR A 350 -19.02 -29.85 3.96
CA TYR A 350 -17.69 -29.31 3.75
C TYR A 350 -17.56 -28.66 2.37
N LEU A 351 -17.02 -27.45 2.34
CA LEU A 351 -16.36 -26.90 1.16
C LEU A 351 -14.89 -27.28 1.29
N ARG A 352 -14.37 -28.10 0.37
CA ARG A 352 -12.97 -28.55 0.38
C ARG A 352 -12.42 -28.55 -1.04
N ALA A 353 -11.27 -27.93 -1.23
CA ALA A 353 -10.57 -27.99 -2.51
C ALA A 353 -9.92 -29.35 -2.72
N ARG A 354 -10.25 -29.99 -3.83
CA ARG A 354 -9.74 -31.31 -4.24
C ARG A 354 -8.55 -31.18 -5.18
N HIS A 355 -8.43 -30.06 -5.87
CA HIS A 355 -7.39 -29.81 -6.86
C HIS A 355 -6.46 -28.66 -6.45
N GLY A 356 -5.22 -28.74 -6.90
CA GLY A 356 -4.25 -27.66 -6.72
C GLY A 356 -4.51 -26.49 -7.66
N ARG A 357 -4.04 -25.32 -7.24
CA ARG A 357 -4.02 -24.10 -8.05
C ARG A 357 -2.60 -23.82 -8.51
N ASP A 358 -2.46 -23.14 -9.63
CA ASP A 358 -1.17 -22.72 -10.16
C ASP A 358 -1.01 -21.19 -10.04
N GLY A 359 0.16 -20.76 -9.56
CA GLY A 359 0.55 -19.35 -9.51
C GLY A 359 -0.52 -18.42 -8.90
N HIS A 360 -0.99 -17.47 -9.73
CA HIS A 360 -1.95 -16.43 -9.35
C HIS A 360 -3.38 -16.71 -9.82
N SER A 361 -3.69 -17.94 -10.27
CA SER A 361 -5.08 -18.32 -10.52
C SER A 361 -5.95 -18.06 -9.30
N TYR A 362 -7.27 -17.96 -9.47
CA TYR A 362 -8.22 -17.90 -8.37
C TYR A 362 -8.77 -19.28 -8.07
N CYS A 363 -9.04 -20.04 -9.12
CA CYS A 363 -9.55 -21.39 -9.06
C CYS A 363 -8.46 -22.46 -9.21
N SER A 364 -8.88 -23.72 -9.13
CA SER A 364 -7.98 -24.84 -9.35
C SER A 364 -7.56 -24.95 -10.81
N THR A 365 -6.52 -25.73 -11.07
CA THR A 365 -6.08 -26.10 -12.43
C THR A 365 -7.14 -26.82 -13.26
N LYS A 366 -8.21 -27.32 -12.63
CA LYS A 366 -9.36 -27.94 -13.31
C LYS A 366 -10.52 -26.98 -13.56
N GLY A 367 -10.49 -25.77 -12.99
CA GLY A 367 -11.62 -24.86 -12.93
C GLY A 367 -12.05 -24.56 -11.50
N CYS A 368 -13.13 -23.81 -11.36
CA CYS A 368 -13.63 -23.41 -10.05
C CYS A 368 -14.49 -24.52 -9.46
N GLU A 369 -14.03 -25.13 -8.36
CA GLU A 369 -14.81 -26.12 -7.62
C GLU A 369 -16.01 -25.43 -6.94
N ARG A 370 -17.20 -26.01 -7.07
CA ARG A 370 -18.44 -25.43 -6.55
C ARG A 370 -19.31 -26.45 -5.85
N VAL A 371 -20.15 -25.96 -4.94
CA VAL A 371 -21.29 -26.68 -4.39
C VAL A 371 -22.56 -25.90 -4.69
N LYS A 372 -23.50 -26.54 -5.39
CA LYS A 372 -24.82 -26.01 -5.69
C LYS A 372 -25.85 -26.67 -4.77
N VAL A 373 -26.56 -25.86 -4.00
CA VAL A 373 -27.67 -26.27 -3.14
C VAL A 373 -28.96 -25.72 -3.75
N THR A 374 -29.85 -26.63 -4.15
CA THR A 374 -31.21 -26.31 -4.55
C THR A 374 -32.16 -26.78 -3.46
N SER A 375 -32.93 -25.87 -2.87
CA SER A 375 -33.87 -26.19 -1.80
C SER A 375 -35.33 -26.06 -2.26
N THR A 376 -36.19 -26.96 -1.76
CA THR A 376 -37.65 -26.84 -1.88
C THR A 376 -38.26 -26.79 -0.48
N THR A 377 -39.05 -25.75 -0.20
CA THR A 377 -39.79 -25.56 1.07
C THR A 377 -41.09 -24.81 0.78
N SER A 378 -42.09 -25.05 1.63
CA SER A 378 -43.35 -24.29 1.65
C SER A 378 -43.26 -23.03 2.54
N SER A 379 -42.25 -22.97 3.40
CA SER A 379 -42.07 -21.90 4.38
C SER A 379 -41.58 -20.60 3.72
N LYS A 380 -42.18 -19.49 4.14
CA LYS A 380 -41.77 -18.12 3.79
C LYS A 380 -41.13 -17.40 4.98
N GLN A 381 -40.75 -18.14 6.02
CA GLN A 381 -40.16 -17.55 7.22
C GLN A 381 -38.72 -17.07 6.96
N THR A 382 -38.32 -16.03 7.69
CA THR A 382 -36.94 -15.54 7.68
C THR A 382 -35.97 -16.63 8.12
N CYS A 383 -34.98 -16.92 7.29
CA CYS A 383 -33.98 -17.96 7.55
C CYS A 383 -32.82 -17.42 8.38
N ASN A 384 -33.14 -17.17 9.66
CA ASN A 384 -32.17 -16.82 10.69
C ASN A 384 -32.18 -17.83 11.85
N CYS A 385 -31.24 -18.76 11.79
CA CYS A 385 -31.08 -19.86 12.74
C CYS A 385 -30.17 -19.50 13.93
N THR A 386 -29.71 -18.26 14.07
CA THR A 386 -28.69 -17.87 15.07
C THR A 386 -29.08 -18.28 16.49
N ARG A 387 -30.34 -18.03 16.87
CA ARG A 387 -30.86 -18.31 18.22
C ARG A 387 -30.92 -19.80 18.54
N THR A 388 -31.21 -20.65 17.56
CA THR A 388 -31.26 -22.11 17.73
C THR A 388 -29.88 -22.75 17.55
N ALA A 389 -29.00 -22.14 16.75
CA ALA A 389 -27.68 -22.66 16.44
C ALA A 389 -26.70 -22.56 17.61
N TYR A 390 -26.59 -21.39 18.24
CA TYR A 390 -25.48 -21.12 19.16
C TYR A 390 -25.61 -21.62 20.60
N PRO A 391 -26.76 -22.15 21.06
CA PRO A 391 -26.77 -23.06 22.20
C PRO A 391 -26.06 -24.40 21.92
N LYS A 392 -25.98 -24.84 20.65
CA LYS A 392 -25.48 -26.17 20.25
C LYS A 392 -24.11 -26.14 19.56
N TYR A 393 -23.87 -25.14 18.72
CA TYR A 393 -22.73 -25.10 17.79
C TYR A 393 -21.61 -24.14 18.18
N SER A 394 -21.77 -23.39 19.28
CA SER A 394 -20.73 -22.51 19.80
C SER A 394 -19.44 -23.27 20.09
N LYS A 395 -18.32 -22.71 19.65
CA LYS A 395 -16.97 -23.24 19.88
C LYS A 395 -16.14 -22.24 20.67
N LYS A 396 -15.06 -22.74 21.28
CA LYS A 396 -14.07 -21.87 21.92
C LYS A 396 -13.19 -21.22 20.85
N PRO A 397 -13.00 -19.88 20.89
CA PRO A 397 -11.99 -19.19 20.09
C PRO A 397 -10.61 -19.87 20.14
N SER A 398 -10.02 -20.07 18.97
CA SER A 398 -8.71 -20.73 18.84
C SER A 398 -7.94 -20.21 17.62
N ALA A 399 -6.61 -20.19 17.70
CA ALA A 399 -5.74 -19.95 16.57
C ALA A 399 -5.34 -21.29 15.93
N VAL A 400 -5.60 -21.47 14.64
CA VAL A 400 -5.17 -22.68 13.90
C VAL A 400 -3.69 -22.60 13.55
N VAL A 401 -3.25 -21.41 13.13
CA VAL A 401 -1.84 -21.08 12.94
C VAL A 401 -1.43 -20.19 14.11
N PRO A 402 -0.37 -20.53 14.87
CA PRO A 402 0.14 -19.66 15.93
C PRO A 402 0.68 -18.34 15.39
N MET A 403 0.57 -17.27 16.17
CA MET A 403 1.21 -16.00 15.81
C MET A 403 2.72 -16.16 15.83
N PRO A 404 3.43 -15.62 14.82
CA PRO A 404 4.89 -15.55 14.84
C PRO A 404 5.36 -14.55 15.91
N ALA A 405 6.63 -14.66 16.31
CA ALA A 405 7.27 -13.66 17.15
C ALA A 405 7.35 -12.30 16.39
N PRO A 406 7.25 -11.15 17.09
CA PRO A 406 7.44 -9.85 16.47
C PRO A 406 8.83 -9.74 15.84
N ASN A 407 8.89 -9.33 14.58
CA ASN A 407 10.14 -8.99 13.91
C ASN A 407 10.62 -7.62 14.43
N ARG A 408 11.69 -7.64 15.23
CA ARG A 408 12.33 -6.43 15.79
C ARG A 408 13.53 -5.96 14.99
N GLN A 409 13.99 -6.76 14.02
CA GLN A 409 15.17 -6.41 13.24
C GLN A 409 14.80 -5.45 12.11
N PRO A 410 15.60 -4.40 11.87
CA PRO A 410 15.48 -3.60 10.66
C PRO A 410 15.61 -4.51 9.43
N CYS A 411 14.72 -4.32 8.47
CA CYS A 411 14.81 -5.04 7.20
C CYS A 411 15.80 -4.32 6.29
N ASN A 412 17.04 -4.80 6.25
CA ASN A 412 18.13 -4.17 5.49
C ASN A 412 17.92 -4.24 3.97
N ASP A 413 17.24 -5.29 3.49
CA ASP A 413 16.95 -5.51 2.07
C ASP A 413 15.57 -4.94 1.65
N CYS A 414 14.91 -4.18 2.53
CA CYS A 414 13.62 -3.56 2.24
C CYS A 414 13.79 -2.21 1.52
N GLY A 415 12.83 -1.92 0.65
CA GLY A 415 12.74 -0.67 -0.09
C GLY A 415 13.27 -0.76 -1.51
N ALA A 416 13.04 0.31 -2.26
CA ALA A 416 13.60 0.45 -3.59
C ALA A 416 15.11 0.70 -3.49
N GLN A 417 15.88 0.09 -4.39
CA GLN A 417 17.32 0.31 -4.54
C GLN A 417 17.64 1.72 -5.05
N GLN A 418 16.71 2.31 -5.80
CA GLN A 418 16.82 3.66 -6.35
C GLN A 418 15.84 4.60 -5.66
N PHE A 419 16.25 5.85 -5.48
CA PHE A 419 15.43 6.93 -4.89
C PHE A 419 15.16 8.07 -5.89
N VAL A 420 15.70 7.98 -7.10
CA VAL A 420 15.45 8.90 -8.19
C VAL A 420 15.02 8.11 -9.40
N PHE A 421 13.93 8.56 -10.02
CA PHE A 421 13.36 7.94 -11.20
C PHE A 421 13.16 9.04 -12.22
N SER A 422 13.74 8.86 -13.40
CA SER A 422 13.65 9.81 -14.50
C SER A 422 13.42 9.07 -15.82
N SER A 423 13.10 9.81 -16.88
CA SER A 423 13.04 9.27 -18.24
C SER A 423 14.40 8.80 -18.78
N GLU A 424 15.48 9.07 -18.04
CA GLU A 424 16.86 8.71 -18.35
C GLU A 424 17.42 7.82 -17.22
N PRO A 425 17.01 6.54 -17.15
CA PRO A 425 17.35 5.65 -16.03
C PRO A 425 18.86 5.34 -15.91
N TRP A 426 19.67 5.70 -16.91
CA TRP A 426 21.13 5.60 -16.86
C TRP A 426 21.80 6.78 -16.15
N THR A 427 21.06 7.88 -15.90
CA THR A 427 21.60 9.05 -15.23
C THR A 427 21.92 8.71 -13.78
N SER A 428 23.17 8.91 -13.40
CA SER A 428 23.63 8.71 -12.02
C SER A 428 23.29 9.93 -11.18
N TYR A 429 22.87 9.69 -9.94
CA TYR A 429 22.52 10.76 -9.00
C TYR A 429 23.37 10.69 -7.74
N LEU A 430 23.74 11.87 -7.25
CA LEU A 430 24.46 12.06 -6.00
C LEU A 430 23.45 12.39 -4.89
N LEU A 431 23.39 11.57 -3.85
CA LEU A 431 22.68 11.94 -2.63
C LEU A 431 23.52 12.99 -1.89
N THR A 432 22.94 14.15 -1.64
CA THR A 432 23.59 15.23 -0.90
C THR A 432 22.71 15.71 0.22
N GLN A 433 23.32 15.96 1.37
CA GLN A 433 22.62 16.52 2.52
C GLN A 433 23.43 17.67 3.11
N VAL A 434 22.76 18.73 3.55
CA VAL A 434 23.36 19.84 4.27
C VAL A 434 22.54 20.06 5.53
N LYS A 435 23.19 19.97 6.69
CA LYS A 435 22.61 20.34 7.98
C LYS A 435 23.38 21.52 8.56
N SER A 436 22.74 22.67 8.51
CA SER A 436 23.21 23.90 9.16
C SER A 436 22.50 24.09 10.49
N VAL A 437 23.17 24.73 11.45
CA VAL A 437 22.63 24.88 12.81
C VAL A 437 22.88 26.31 13.30
N SER A 438 21.82 27.03 13.62
CA SER A 438 21.87 28.37 14.21
C SER A 438 22.27 28.35 15.70
N VAL A 439 22.63 29.51 16.26
CA VAL A 439 22.89 29.66 17.71
C VAL A 439 21.69 29.20 18.56
N LYS A 440 20.46 29.48 18.10
CA LYS A 440 19.24 29.08 18.81
C LYS A 440 19.04 27.55 18.82
N GLU A 441 19.30 26.89 17.70
CA GLU A 441 19.21 25.42 17.63
C GLU A 441 20.24 24.76 18.55
N GLN A 442 21.45 25.34 18.66
CA GLN A 442 22.46 24.90 19.62
C GLN A 442 21.98 25.04 21.07
N GLN A 443 21.37 26.17 21.42
CA GLN A 443 20.78 26.39 22.75
C GLN A 443 19.65 25.40 23.06
N ARG A 444 18.93 24.92 22.04
CA ARG A 444 17.91 23.87 22.15
C ARG A 444 18.47 22.45 22.12
N GLY A 445 19.80 22.30 22.06
CA GLY A 445 20.50 21.01 22.14
C GLY A 445 20.83 20.35 20.80
N ASP A 446 20.52 20.96 19.65
CA ASP A 446 20.96 20.44 18.35
C ASP A 446 22.39 20.92 18.06
N ASN A 447 23.34 19.98 18.15
CA ASN A 447 24.75 20.27 17.98
C ASN A 447 25.35 19.62 16.72
N ALA A 448 24.55 19.06 15.83
CA ALA A 448 25.07 18.37 14.64
C ALA A 448 25.01 19.25 13.39
N SER A 449 26.16 19.72 12.91
CA SER A 449 26.29 20.37 11.59
C SER A 449 27.17 19.51 10.68
N PHE A 450 26.70 19.23 9.48
CA PHE A 450 27.42 18.37 8.54
C PHE A 450 26.98 18.58 7.09
N ILE A 451 27.84 18.15 6.17
CA ILE A 451 27.51 17.96 4.76
C ILE A 451 27.76 16.49 4.42
N THR A 452 26.78 15.83 3.83
CA THR A 452 26.90 14.44 3.37
C THR A 452 26.91 14.39 1.86
N VAL A 453 27.83 13.61 1.30
CA VAL A 453 27.90 13.30 -0.14
C VAL A 453 27.93 11.79 -0.29
N ASN A 454 26.85 11.22 -0.82
CA ASN A 454 26.51 9.80 -0.77
C ASN A 454 26.60 9.26 0.67
N GLU A 455 27.54 8.37 0.94
CA GLU A 455 27.74 7.77 2.27
C GLU A 455 28.78 8.52 3.11
N VAL A 456 29.43 9.54 2.56
CA VAL A 456 30.51 10.27 3.23
C VAL A 456 29.96 11.51 3.94
N THR A 457 29.84 11.42 5.26
CA THR A 457 29.42 12.54 6.13
C THR A 457 30.63 13.35 6.60
N MET A 458 30.59 14.66 6.40
CA MET A 458 31.63 15.61 6.79
C MET A 458 31.06 16.58 7.84
N SER A 459 31.31 16.28 9.10
CA SER A 459 30.85 17.09 10.23
C SER A 459 31.78 18.27 10.51
N PHE A 460 31.21 19.37 11.01
CA PHE A 460 31.95 20.55 11.44
C PHE A 460 31.33 21.13 12.72
N SER A 461 32.18 21.45 13.70
CA SER A 461 31.77 21.87 15.05
C SER A 461 32.07 23.34 15.36
N GLN A 462 32.97 23.96 14.59
CA GLN A 462 33.35 25.36 14.76
C GLN A 462 32.29 26.29 14.15
N PRO A 463 31.97 27.44 14.80
CA PRO A 463 31.09 28.46 14.22
C PRO A 463 31.70 29.06 12.95
N GLY A 464 30.95 29.12 11.85
CA GLY A 464 31.45 29.57 10.55
C GLY A 464 30.76 28.94 9.36
N PHE A 465 31.40 29.07 8.20
CA PHE A 465 31.04 28.50 6.92
C PHE A 465 31.81 27.21 6.66
N PHE A 466 31.11 26.18 6.19
CA PHE A 466 31.72 24.94 5.72
C PHE A 466 31.32 24.68 4.28
N LEU A 467 32.31 24.53 3.41
CA LEU A 467 32.16 24.30 1.98
C LEU A 467 32.74 22.95 1.60
N VAL A 468 32.03 22.25 0.72
CA VAL A 468 32.49 21.01 0.09
C VAL A 468 32.34 21.17 -1.42
N SER A 469 33.43 21.01 -2.16
CA SER A 469 33.39 20.90 -3.62
C SER A 469 33.44 19.44 -4.03
N VAL A 470 32.57 19.07 -4.97
CA VAL A 470 32.42 17.73 -5.52
C VAL A 470 32.60 17.81 -7.03
N ASP A 471 33.44 16.94 -7.60
CA ASP A 471 33.60 16.85 -9.04
C ASP A 471 32.26 16.54 -9.70
N ALA A 472 31.80 17.40 -10.61
CA ALA A 472 30.47 17.27 -11.21
C ALA A 472 30.37 16.07 -12.17
N CYS A 473 31.50 15.54 -12.65
CA CYS A 473 31.54 14.43 -13.59
C CYS A 473 31.67 13.08 -12.90
N SER A 474 32.46 12.99 -11.83
CA SER A 474 32.73 11.74 -11.12
C SER A 474 32.01 11.61 -9.78
N GLY A 475 31.43 12.69 -9.24
CA GLY A 475 30.81 12.71 -7.91
C GLY A 475 31.79 12.59 -6.74
N LYS A 476 33.10 12.73 -6.97
CA LYS A 476 34.12 12.60 -5.91
C LYS A 476 34.28 13.93 -5.17
N VAL A 477 34.39 13.88 -3.85
CA VAL A 477 34.69 15.06 -3.04
C VAL A 477 36.11 15.54 -3.35
N ASN A 478 36.24 16.74 -3.89
CA ASN A 478 37.51 17.34 -4.31
C ASN A 478 38.18 18.11 -3.17
N ARG A 479 37.45 19.04 -2.52
CA ARG A 479 37.98 19.88 -1.45
C ARG A 479 36.95 20.11 -0.36
N LYS A 480 37.46 20.33 0.86
CA LYS A 480 36.70 20.75 2.04
C LYS A 480 37.35 22.03 2.56
N TYR A 481 36.55 23.04 2.87
CA TYR A 481 37.07 24.31 3.34
C TYR A 481 36.19 24.86 4.45
N PHE A 482 36.83 25.39 5.48
CA PHE A 482 36.17 26.02 6.61
C PHE A 482 36.71 27.43 6.78
N SER A 483 35.81 28.38 7.07
CA SER A 483 36.17 29.72 7.51
C SER A 483 35.20 30.21 8.57
N ALA A 484 35.70 30.85 9.63
CA ALA A 484 34.84 31.44 10.65
C ALA A 484 34.09 32.70 10.14
N LYS A 485 34.68 33.39 9.15
CA LYS A 485 34.22 34.69 8.65
C LYS A 485 34.45 34.87 7.17
N MET A 486 33.72 35.81 6.57
CA MET A 486 33.92 36.25 5.19
C MET A 486 35.11 37.24 5.13
N ASP A 487 36.34 36.69 5.13
CA ASP A 487 37.59 37.46 4.99
C ASP A 487 38.22 37.30 3.60
N SER A 488 39.32 38.01 3.34
CA SER A 488 40.04 37.97 2.05
C SER A 488 40.49 36.56 1.66
N LYS A 489 40.75 35.69 2.63
CA LYS A 489 41.14 34.30 2.39
C LYS A 489 39.94 33.47 1.91
N MET A 490 38.77 33.68 2.52
CA MET A 490 37.52 33.10 2.03
C MET A 490 37.15 33.65 0.65
N GLU A 491 37.29 34.95 0.39
CA GLU A 491 37.06 35.55 -0.94
C GLU A 491 37.93 34.90 -2.03
N GLU A 492 39.23 34.76 -1.75
CA GLU A 492 40.18 34.11 -2.66
C GLU A 492 39.78 32.65 -2.90
N TYR A 493 39.41 31.91 -1.85
CA TYR A 493 38.96 30.53 -1.97
C TYR A 493 37.70 30.38 -2.83
N LEU A 494 36.69 31.26 -2.68
CA LEU A 494 35.48 31.24 -3.51
C LEU A 494 35.80 31.54 -4.97
N ARG A 495 36.80 32.39 -5.25
CA ARG A 495 37.17 32.81 -6.60
C ARG A 495 37.97 31.76 -7.37
N SER A 496 38.97 31.14 -6.75
CA SER A 496 39.94 30.28 -7.43
C SER A 496 40.29 28.99 -6.68
N GLY A 497 39.80 28.81 -5.45
CA GLY A 497 40.16 27.67 -4.59
C GLY A 497 39.57 26.32 -4.99
N MET A 498 38.66 26.28 -5.97
CA MET A 498 37.89 25.09 -6.35
C MET A 498 38.07 24.71 -7.83
N PRO A 499 38.24 23.41 -8.16
CA PRO A 499 38.27 22.93 -9.55
C PRO A 499 36.96 23.17 -10.30
N ARG A 500 37.02 23.16 -11.64
CA ARG A 500 35.84 23.25 -12.52
C ARG A 500 35.78 22.00 -13.43
N PRO A 501 34.59 21.42 -13.71
CA PRO A 501 33.29 21.75 -13.13
C PRO A 501 33.07 21.09 -11.75
N SER A 502 32.57 21.85 -10.77
CA SER A 502 32.28 21.32 -9.43
C SER A 502 30.87 21.65 -8.96
N ILE A 503 30.21 20.69 -8.32
CA ILE A 503 29.06 20.94 -7.45
C ILE A 503 29.60 21.48 -6.12
N VAL A 504 29.05 22.59 -5.65
CA VAL A 504 29.45 23.25 -4.41
C VAL A 504 28.32 23.14 -3.40
N LEU A 505 28.61 22.52 -2.26
CA LEU A 505 27.72 22.41 -1.11
C LEU A 505 28.23 23.33 -0.01
N MET A 506 27.34 24.09 0.61
CA MET A 506 27.71 25.00 1.70
C MET A 506 26.70 24.96 2.83
N GLY A 507 27.20 24.83 4.06
CA GLY A 507 26.44 24.90 5.30
C GLY A 507 27.08 25.87 6.29
N THR A 508 26.33 26.27 7.31
CA THR A 508 26.81 27.16 8.37
C THR A 508 26.52 26.62 9.76
N ARG A 509 27.28 27.10 10.73
CA ARG A 509 27.08 26.79 12.15
C ARG A 509 27.25 28.04 13.00
N GLY A 510 26.39 28.19 14.01
CA GLY A 510 26.44 29.33 14.94
C GLY A 510 26.04 30.62 14.24
N GLN A 511 26.83 31.68 14.42
CA GLN A 511 26.63 32.99 13.81
C GLN A 511 27.87 33.38 13.00
N PRO A 512 27.95 32.99 11.71
CA PRO A 512 29.11 33.32 10.88
C PRO A 512 29.20 34.83 10.60
N GLU A 513 30.39 35.40 10.74
CA GLU A 513 30.64 36.82 10.44
C GLU A 513 30.66 37.06 8.92
N GLY A 514 29.93 38.07 8.43
CA GLY A 514 29.92 38.45 7.02
C GLY A 514 29.00 37.62 6.11
N LEU A 515 27.90 37.07 6.65
CA LEU A 515 26.92 36.33 5.84
C LEU A 515 26.27 37.19 4.73
N ALA A 516 26.09 38.50 4.97
CA ALA A 516 25.60 39.43 3.94
C ALA A 516 26.63 39.63 2.81
N ASP A 517 27.92 39.72 3.14
CA ASP A 517 29.01 39.93 2.19
C ASP A 517 29.25 38.71 1.28
N LEU A 518 28.86 37.52 1.76
CA LEU A 518 28.88 36.28 0.97
C LEU A 518 27.99 36.38 -0.28
N ALA A 519 26.86 37.09 -0.22
CA ALA A 519 25.80 37.06 -1.24
C ALA A 519 26.30 37.35 -2.67
N ALA A 520 27.19 38.33 -2.84
CA ALA A 520 27.73 38.71 -4.13
C ALA A 520 28.60 37.60 -4.76
N HIS A 521 29.28 36.82 -3.92
CA HIS A 521 30.17 35.75 -4.36
C HIS A 521 29.40 34.52 -4.85
N LEU A 522 28.18 34.30 -4.36
CA LEU A 522 27.40 33.11 -4.66
C LEU A 522 26.88 33.07 -6.11
N VAL A 523 26.81 34.22 -6.79
CA VAL A 523 26.47 34.30 -8.23
C VAL A 523 27.43 33.48 -9.09
N SER A 524 28.71 33.36 -8.67
CA SER A 524 29.71 32.54 -9.35
C SER A 524 29.39 31.03 -9.35
N PHE A 525 28.47 30.58 -8.48
CA PHE A 525 27.98 29.20 -8.40
C PHE A 525 26.64 28.99 -9.12
N SER A 526 26.42 29.74 -10.20
CA SER A 526 25.26 29.66 -11.08
C SER A 526 23.93 30.08 -10.43
N LEU A 527 23.96 30.79 -9.31
CA LEU A 527 22.76 31.44 -8.76
C LEU A 527 22.33 32.59 -9.67
N ALA A 528 21.03 32.69 -9.96
CA ALA A 528 20.50 33.65 -10.92
C ALA A 528 20.75 35.13 -10.54
N LYS A 529 20.84 35.42 -9.23
CA LYS A 529 21.15 36.75 -8.68
C LYS A 529 21.74 36.62 -7.28
N ALA A 530 22.32 37.71 -6.78
CA ALA A 530 22.77 37.79 -5.39
C ALA A 530 21.57 37.54 -4.45
N ALA A 531 21.77 36.67 -3.46
CA ALA A 531 20.75 36.33 -2.47
C ALA A 531 20.64 37.43 -1.41
N ASP A 532 19.44 37.68 -0.90
CA ASP A 532 19.28 38.54 0.28
C ASP A 532 19.58 37.73 1.55
N LEU A 533 20.79 37.94 2.07
CA LEU A 533 21.29 37.29 3.27
C LEU A 533 21.33 38.22 4.49
N THR A 534 20.70 39.40 4.37
CA THR A 534 20.62 40.38 5.46
C THR A 534 19.85 39.78 6.64
N ASN A 535 20.40 39.86 7.84
CA ASN A 535 19.80 39.34 9.09
C ASN A 535 19.52 37.82 9.09
N LYS A 536 20.10 37.03 8.17
CA LYS A 536 20.01 35.58 8.20
C LYS A 536 21.00 34.99 9.21
N GLU A 537 20.63 33.86 9.82
CA GLU A 537 21.41 33.22 10.88
C GLU A 537 22.00 31.87 10.43
N SER A 538 21.39 31.23 9.44
CA SER A 538 21.86 29.96 8.89
C SER A 538 21.68 29.89 7.37
N LEU A 539 22.47 29.06 6.69
CA LEU A 539 22.47 28.91 5.24
C LEU A 539 22.68 27.43 4.85
N ALA A 540 21.94 26.95 3.86
CA ALA A 540 22.25 25.72 3.13
C ALA A 540 22.18 26.00 1.63
N MET A 541 23.25 25.71 0.89
CA MET A 541 23.36 26.04 -0.54
C MET A 541 23.90 24.87 -1.36
N TRP A 542 23.32 24.74 -2.56
CA TRP A 542 23.73 23.89 -3.67
C TRP A 542 23.99 24.76 -4.88
N GLY A 543 25.22 24.78 -5.36
CA GLY A 543 25.64 25.57 -6.50
C GLY A 543 26.43 24.75 -7.52
N LEU A 544 26.51 25.25 -8.75
CA LEU A 544 27.37 24.68 -9.79
C LEU A 544 28.44 25.71 -10.17
N LEU A 545 29.71 25.33 -10.00
CA LEU A 545 30.87 26.10 -10.43
C LEU A 545 31.37 25.56 -11.77
N GLY A 546 31.15 26.34 -12.84
CA GLY A 546 31.39 25.89 -14.22
C GLY A 546 30.12 25.30 -14.86
N GLY A 547 30.20 24.93 -16.14
CA GLY A 547 29.04 24.46 -16.93
C GLY A 547 28.50 25.52 -17.90
N SER A 548 27.66 25.08 -18.83
CA SER A 548 27.10 25.92 -19.91
C SER A 548 25.80 26.62 -19.54
N SER A 549 25.09 26.14 -18.51
CA SER A 549 23.82 26.70 -18.05
C SER A 549 23.59 26.41 -16.57
N SER A 550 22.87 27.30 -15.87
CA SER A 550 22.47 27.09 -14.47
C SER A 550 21.46 25.93 -14.35
N PRO A 551 21.78 24.85 -13.62
CA PRO A 551 20.87 23.74 -13.44
C PRO A 551 19.67 24.11 -12.53
N PRO A 552 18.48 23.51 -12.74
CA PRO A 552 17.29 23.83 -11.95
C PRO A 552 17.37 23.43 -10.48
N TRP A 553 18.34 22.59 -10.09
CA TRP A 553 18.55 22.18 -8.70
C TRP A 553 19.42 23.16 -7.91
N VAL A 554 20.09 24.11 -8.57
CA VAL A 554 20.86 25.16 -7.89
C VAL A 554 19.92 25.95 -7.00
N SER A 555 20.22 25.96 -5.71
CA SER A 555 19.31 26.49 -4.71
C SER A 555 20.04 26.94 -3.46
N LEU A 556 19.42 27.89 -2.79
CA LEU A 556 19.90 28.47 -1.54
C LEU A 556 18.71 28.62 -0.61
N GLN A 557 18.88 28.17 0.63
CA GLN A 557 17.94 28.40 1.71
C GLN A 557 18.67 29.06 2.87
N ALA A 558 18.03 30.04 3.50
CA ALA A 558 18.57 30.75 4.64
C ALA A 558 17.53 30.85 5.75
N GLY A 559 17.92 30.56 6.99
CA GLY A 559 17.07 30.63 8.17
C GLY A 559 17.18 31.98 8.89
N GLN A 560 16.10 32.41 9.52
CA GLN A 560 16.04 33.64 10.32
C GLN A 560 15.01 33.49 11.44
N GLY A 561 15.35 33.92 12.65
CA GLY A 561 14.38 33.95 13.74
C GLY A 561 14.02 32.53 14.20
N ASP A 562 12.74 32.18 14.07
CA ASP A 562 12.23 30.83 14.34
C ASP A 562 12.17 29.94 13.08
N ASP A 563 12.52 30.49 11.90
CA ASP A 563 12.60 29.73 10.64
C ASP A 563 13.91 28.95 10.57
N VAL A 564 13.90 27.77 11.18
CA VAL A 564 15.03 26.82 11.18
C VAL A 564 15.08 26.03 9.87
N LEU A 565 16.30 25.84 9.33
CA LEU A 565 16.50 25.10 8.09
C LEU A 565 16.35 23.58 8.27
N GLY A 566 16.80 23.03 9.40
CA GLY A 566 16.87 21.59 9.60
C GLY A 566 17.78 20.87 8.58
N LEU A 567 17.58 19.55 8.43
CA LEU A 567 18.30 18.75 7.44
C LEU A 567 17.70 18.96 6.05
N GLN A 568 18.52 19.44 5.12
CA GLN A 568 18.15 19.61 3.72
C GLN A 568 18.77 18.49 2.87
N GLU A 569 17.98 17.80 2.05
CA GLU A 569 18.38 16.66 1.21
C GLU A 569 18.07 16.94 -0.28
N ARG A 570 19.00 16.57 -1.16
CA ARG A 570 18.88 16.68 -2.62
C ARG A 570 19.55 15.50 -3.32
N TYR A 571 18.95 15.05 -4.42
CA TYR A 571 19.59 14.16 -5.38
C TYR A 571 19.97 14.96 -6.61
N LEU A 572 21.27 15.00 -6.92
CA LEU A 572 21.80 15.83 -7.99
C LEU A 572 22.25 14.94 -9.15
N PRO A 573 21.81 15.17 -10.40
CA PRO A 573 22.32 14.40 -11.53
C PRO A 573 23.81 14.70 -11.71
N LEU A 574 24.59 13.66 -12.05
CA LEU A 574 26.03 13.71 -12.30
C LEU A 574 26.34 13.52 -13.79
N ALA A 575 27.57 13.87 -14.17
CA ALA A 575 28.13 13.57 -15.50
C ALA A 575 27.31 14.12 -16.68
N LEU A 576 26.60 15.23 -16.49
CA LEU A 576 25.83 15.84 -17.56
C LEU A 576 26.75 16.64 -18.50
N GLU A 577 26.47 16.58 -19.80
CA GLU A 577 27.14 17.41 -20.81
C GLU A 577 26.97 18.91 -20.52
N SER A 578 25.84 19.32 -19.95
CA SER A 578 25.59 20.71 -19.54
C SER A 578 26.53 21.19 -18.43
N TYR A 579 27.19 20.28 -17.71
CA TYR A 579 28.24 20.63 -16.75
C TYR A 579 29.61 20.75 -17.43
N GLY A 580 29.74 20.37 -18.70
CA GLY A 580 31.01 20.24 -19.42
C GLY A 580 31.66 18.86 -19.26
N CYS A 581 30.90 17.83 -18.86
CA CYS A 581 31.40 16.46 -18.75
C CYS A 581 31.40 15.76 -20.12
N PRO A 582 32.26 14.73 -20.32
CA PRO A 582 32.23 13.90 -21.52
C PRO A 582 30.85 13.26 -21.72
N PRO A 583 30.39 13.09 -22.98
CA PRO A 583 29.10 12.47 -23.26
C PRO A 583 29.06 11.03 -22.71
N PRO A 584 27.92 10.58 -22.16
CA PRO A 584 27.77 9.20 -21.73
C PRO A 584 27.90 8.25 -22.93
N ALA A 585 28.36 7.02 -22.67
CA ALA A 585 28.37 5.98 -23.70
C ALA A 585 26.96 5.78 -24.29
N PRO A 586 26.82 5.39 -25.57
CA PRO A 586 25.52 5.13 -26.19
C PRO A 586 24.67 4.18 -25.33
N GLN A 587 23.46 4.59 -24.99
CA GLN A 587 22.58 3.83 -24.09
C GLN A 587 21.53 3.06 -24.87
N THR A 588 21.32 1.80 -24.51
CA THR A 588 20.32 0.92 -25.12
C THR A 588 18.95 1.18 -24.49
N ARG A 589 18.03 1.79 -25.23
CA ARG A 589 16.64 2.05 -24.80
C ARG A 589 15.78 0.81 -24.98
N LYS A 590 15.82 -0.10 -24.01
CA LYS A 590 15.01 -1.34 -24.03
C LYS A 590 13.52 -1.06 -24.18
N ASP A 591 13.03 0.05 -23.61
CA ASP A 591 11.65 0.51 -23.77
C ASP A 591 11.33 0.88 -25.22
N LEU A 592 12.22 1.58 -25.92
CA LEU A 592 12.06 1.88 -27.35
C LEU A 592 12.21 0.62 -28.21
N GLU A 593 13.10 -0.30 -27.87
CA GLU A 593 13.19 -1.60 -28.54
C GLU A 593 11.90 -2.41 -28.39
N LEU A 594 11.35 -2.46 -27.18
CA LEU A 594 10.08 -3.12 -26.90
C LEU A 594 8.92 -2.41 -27.60
N LEU A 595 8.92 -1.07 -27.63
CA LEU A 595 7.92 -0.30 -28.36
C LEU A 595 8.00 -0.56 -29.87
N ARG A 596 9.20 -0.55 -30.47
CA ARG A 596 9.40 -0.91 -31.89
C ARG A 596 8.91 -2.32 -32.18
N LYS A 597 9.26 -3.30 -31.33
CA LYS A 597 8.74 -4.67 -31.43
C LYS A 597 7.22 -4.74 -31.33
N ALA A 598 6.60 -3.99 -30.42
CA ALA A 598 5.16 -4.00 -30.20
C ALA A 598 4.38 -3.25 -31.29
N THR A 599 4.96 -2.20 -31.89
CA THR A 599 4.32 -1.34 -32.89
C THR A 599 4.64 -1.71 -34.33
N GLY A 600 5.64 -2.58 -34.56
CA GLY A 600 6.07 -2.96 -35.91
C GLY A 600 6.78 -1.85 -36.68
N LEU A 601 7.08 -0.71 -36.04
CA LEU A 601 7.86 0.38 -36.60
C LEU A 601 9.35 0.00 -36.54
N GLN A 602 9.96 -0.22 -37.72
CA GLN A 602 11.42 -0.42 -37.86
C GLN A 602 12.17 0.88 -37.56
#